data_AF-A0A2D6LW06-F1
#
_entry.id   AF-A0A2D6LW06-F1
#
_cell.length_a   1.000
_cell.length_b   1.000
_cell.length_c   1.000
_cell.angle_alpha   90.00
_cell.angle_beta   90.00
_cell.angle_gamma   90.00
#
_symmetry.space_group_name_H-M   'P 1'
#
loop_
_entity.id
_entity.type
_entity.pdbx_description
1 polymer ?
#
loop_
_entity_poly.entity_id
_entity_poly.type
_entity_poly.pdbx_seq_one_letter_code
_entity_poly.pdbx_strand_id
1 'polypeptide(L)'
;MYGVISTSLISDGEEVEKIPEMKNLILDTGLTKKELKQRKVEIGTFLELEDDMSYLGCKDVIAGKALDDRVGCYILLELARRLKNSKASIDFVFTVQEEIGLYGSKTSIYEIEPDWALAVDVTSADDSERHYHETTKQLGNGPCITVKDSKMISNVCIDSWLKEIAKKKKIPFQLDISETGTTDALSISMAKGGIPTAVVGVAVRNLHTGFGIANLKDIENCVKLLVGLLRNPPKKCIV
;
A
#
# COMPACT_ATOMS: atom_id res chain seq x y z
N MET A 1 -12.04 8.23 22.65
CA MET A 1 -12.74 7.19 23.45
C MET A 1 -12.10 5.88 23.04
N TYR A 2 -11.73 5.05 24.00
CA TYR A 2 -11.06 3.78 23.72
C TYR A 2 -11.97 2.61 24.06
N GLY A 3 -11.68 1.47 23.45
CA GLY A 3 -12.31 0.20 23.76
C GLY A 3 -11.39 -0.95 23.42
N VAL A 4 -11.71 -2.13 23.93
CA VAL A 4 -10.98 -3.37 23.69
C VAL A 4 -11.77 -4.19 22.67
N ILE A 5 -11.10 -4.60 21.60
CA ILE A 5 -11.66 -5.56 20.63
C ILE A 5 -11.40 -6.96 21.18
N SER A 6 -12.45 -7.74 21.35
CA SER A 6 -12.40 -9.13 21.81
C SER A 6 -13.40 -9.99 21.06
N THR A 7 -13.38 -11.29 21.33
CA THR A 7 -14.41 -12.24 20.93
C THR A 7 -14.87 -13.02 22.16
N SER A 8 -16.13 -13.44 22.19
CA SER A 8 -16.64 -14.28 23.29
C SER A 8 -15.87 -15.59 23.39
N LEU A 9 -15.49 -16.17 22.25
CA LEU A 9 -14.75 -17.44 22.15
C LEU A 9 -13.42 -17.41 22.92
N ILE A 10 -12.64 -16.33 22.80
CA ILE A 10 -11.35 -16.19 23.51
C ILE A 10 -11.56 -15.95 25.00
N SER A 11 -12.60 -15.19 25.36
CA SER A 11 -12.87 -14.82 26.75
C SER A 11 -13.30 -16.01 27.60
N ASP A 12 -13.90 -17.02 26.98
CA ASP A 12 -14.39 -18.24 27.65
C ASP A 12 -13.30 -19.34 27.76
N GLY A 13 -12.08 -19.08 27.28
CA GLY A 13 -10.94 -20.01 27.38
C GLY A 13 -11.05 -21.24 26.48
N GLU A 14 -11.91 -21.19 25.47
CA GLU A 14 -12.04 -22.26 24.48
C GLU A 14 -10.91 -22.17 23.43
N GLU A 15 -10.44 -23.33 22.96
CA GLU A 15 -9.54 -23.36 21.81
C GLU A 15 -10.28 -22.83 20.57
N VAL A 16 -9.75 -21.76 19.98
CA VAL A 16 -10.32 -21.16 18.78
C VAL A 16 -9.84 -21.93 17.56
N GLU A 17 -10.58 -22.97 17.17
CA GLU A 17 -10.27 -23.79 15.99
C GLU A 17 -10.44 -23.03 14.66
N LYS A 18 -11.26 -21.97 14.64
CA LYS A 18 -11.57 -21.16 13.45
C LYS A 18 -11.39 -19.69 13.75
N ILE A 19 -10.71 -18.98 12.84
CA ILE A 19 -10.54 -17.53 12.92
C ILE A 19 -11.92 -16.86 13.06
N PRO A 20 -12.11 -15.96 14.05
CA PRO A 20 -13.38 -15.26 14.23
C PRO A 20 -13.77 -14.43 13.01
N GLU A 21 -15.06 -14.47 12.65
CA GLU A 21 -15.63 -13.56 11.66
C GLU A 21 -15.90 -12.17 12.27
N MET A 22 -16.05 -11.14 11.44
CA MET A 22 -16.38 -9.77 11.88
C MET A 22 -17.60 -9.71 12.81
N LYS A 23 -18.62 -10.54 12.56
CA LYS A 23 -19.84 -10.61 13.39
C LYS A 23 -19.58 -11.13 14.82
N ASN A 24 -18.44 -11.79 15.05
CA ASN A 24 -18.03 -12.34 16.34
C ASN A 24 -17.19 -11.34 17.15
N LEU A 25 -16.76 -10.23 16.54
CA LEU A 25 -15.98 -9.20 17.22
C LEU A 25 -16.90 -8.32 18.07
N ILE A 26 -16.46 -8.06 19.29
CA ILE A 26 -17.11 -7.17 20.25
C ILE A 26 -16.13 -6.04 20.57
N LEU A 27 -16.60 -4.80 20.52
CA LEU A 27 -15.89 -3.64 21.06
C LEU A 27 -16.44 -3.31 22.44
N ASP A 28 -15.70 -3.67 23.48
CA ASP A 28 -16.04 -3.26 24.84
C ASP A 28 -15.41 -1.90 25.16
N THR A 29 -16.25 -0.91 25.46
CA THR A 29 -15.82 0.44 25.84
C THR A 29 -15.95 0.70 27.34
N GLY A 30 -16.50 -0.25 28.11
CA GLY A 30 -16.93 -0.06 29.49
C GLY A 30 -18.16 0.85 29.65
N LEU A 31 -18.83 1.22 28.56
CA LEU A 31 -19.93 2.18 28.54
C LEU A 31 -21.27 1.51 28.23
N THR A 32 -22.32 2.06 28.82
CA THR A 32 -23.69 1.67 28.48
C THR A 32 -24.08 2.20 27.09
N LYS A 33 -25.08 1.55 26.48
CA LYS A 33 -25.70 2.02 25.23
C LYS A 33 -26.18 3.48 25.30
N LYS A 34 -26.63 3.95 26.47
CA LYS A 34 -27.08 5.33 26.66
C LYS A 34 -25.90 6.31 26.60
N GLU A 35 -24.81 5.99 27.27
CA GLU A 35 -23.59 6.82 27.27
C GLU A 35 -22.92 6.85 25.90
N LEU A 36 -22.91 5.72 25.18
CA LEU A 36 -22.44 5.66 23.79
C LEU A 36 -23.25 6.58 22.88
N LYS A 37 -24.58 6.55 22.97
CA LYS A 37 -25.46 7.48 22.23
C LYS A 37 -25.21 8.93 22.61
N GLN A 38 -25.01 9.24 23.89
CA GLN A 38 -24.68 10.61 24.33
C GLN A 38 -23.35 11.11 23.74
N ARG A 39 -22.41 10.19 23.47
CA ARG A 39 -21.14 10.47 22.78
C ARG A 39 -21.24 10.41 21.25
N LYS A 40 -22.46 10.32 20.68
CA LYS A 40 -22.72 10.22 19.23
C LYS A 40 -22.10 8.98 18.58
N VAL A 41 -22.00 7.89 19.33
CA VAL A 41 -21.64 6.59 18.77
C VAL A 41 -22.91 5.94 18.24
N GLU A 42 -22.95 5.78 16.93
CA GLU A 42 -24.06 5.26 16.15
C GLU A 42 -23.59 4.29 15.05
N ILE A 43 -24.51 3.54 14.44
CA ILE A 43 -24.16 2.61 13.34
C ILE A 43 -23.51 3.43 12.21
N GLY A 44 -22.33 3.00 11.75
CA GLY A 44 -21.51 3.75 10.79
C GLY A 44 -20.46 4.66 11.42
N THR A 45 -20.39 4.76 12.76
CA THR A 45 -19.29 5.43 13.44
C THR A 45 -17.98 4.72 13.13
N PHE A 46 -17.01 5.46 12.59
CA PHE A 46 -15.69 4.92 12.27
C PHE A 46 -14.89 4.63 13.53
N LEU A 47 -14.16 3.53 13.51
CA LEU A 47 -13.27 3.08 14.58
C LEU A 47 -11.90 2.82 13.96
N GLU A 48 -10.85 3.24 14.65
CA GLU A 48 -9.49 2.91 14.28
C GLU A 48 -8.81 2.10 15.39
N LEU A 49 -7.84 1.28 15.02
CA LEU A 49 -6.88 0.74 15.97
C LEU A 49 -5.99 1.90 16.42
N GLU A 50 -5.89 2.13 17.73
CA GLU A 50 -4.95 3.10 18.29
C GLU A 50 -3.60 2.43 18.48
N ASP A 51 -2.56 2.91 17.77
CA ASP A 51 -1.18 2.52 18.06
C ASP A 51 -0.18 3.50 17.43
N ASP A 52 0.98 3.58 18.07
CA ASP A 52 2.15 4.31 17.61
C ASP A 52 3.06 3.42 16.75
N MET A 53 3.76 4.04 15.81
CA MET A 53 4.80 3.35 15.07
C MET A 53 6.02 3.10 15.95
N SER A 54 6.56 1.88 15.87
CA SER A 54 7.71 1.44 16.67
C SER A 54 8.83 0.94 15.78
N TYR A 55 10.08 1.11 16.22
CA TYR A 55 11.24 0.48 15.60
C TYR A 55 11.40 -0.96 16.08
N LEU A 56 11.68 -1.90 15.17
CA LEU A 56 11.85 -3.31 15.50
C LEU A 56 13.27 -3.79 15.25
N GLY A 57 13.97 -4.18 16.32
CA GLY A 57 15.31 -4.80 16.27
C GLY A 57 16.45 -3.89 15.79
N CYS A 58 16.18 -2.94 14.89
CA CYS A 58 17.11 -1.94 14.41
C CYS A 58 16.37 -0.65 13.98
N LYS A 59 17.13 0.39 13.68
CA LYS A 59 16.60 1.71 13.28
C LYS A 59 15.99 1.77 11.88
N ASP A 60 16.17 0.72 11.08
CA ASP A 60 15.73 0.69 9.67
C ASP A 60 14.41 -0.05 9.48
N VAL A 61 13.92 -0.76 10.49
CA VAL A 61 12.70 -1.57 10.40
C VAL A 61 11.66 -0.99 11.36
N ILE A 62 10.46 -0.76 10.85
CA ILE A 62 9.33 -0.21 11.59
C ILE A 62 8.16 -1.19 11.62
N ALA A 63 7.40 -1.18 12.70
CA ALA A 63 6.08 -1.77 12.79
C ALA A 63 5.05 -0.68 13.05
N GLY A 64 3.88 -0.81 12.43
CA GLY A 64 2.80 0.13 12.63
C GLY A 64 1.50 -0.34 12.00
N LYS A 65 0.42 0.31 12.39
CA LYS A 65 -0.90 0.10 11.79
C LYS A 65 -0.99 0.74 10.41
N ALA A 66 -1.79 0.14 9.53
CA ALA A 66 -2.15 0.68 8.22
C ALA A 66 -0.93 1.13 7.39
N LEU A 67 0.17 0.38 7.44
CA LEU A 67 1.30 0.64 6.53
C LEU A 67 0.88 0.49 5.08
N ASP A 68 -0.06 -0.42 4.84
CA ASP A 68 -0.94 -0.46 3.67
C ASP A 68 -2.08 0.58 3.83
N ASP A 69 -2.16 1.65 3.04
CA ASP A 69 -1.10 2.20 2.17
C ASP A 69 -0.64 3.59 2.66
N ARG A 70 -0.49 3.77 3.97
CA ARG A 70 0.15 5.00 4.50
C ARG A 70 1.59 5.14 4.03
N VAL A 71 2.26 4.04 3.70
CA VAL A 71 3.60 4.08 3.12
C VAL A 71 3.58 4.68 1.73
N GLY A 72 2.67 4.27 0.83
CA GLY A 72 2.49 4.91 -0.47
C GLY A 72 2.10 6.37 -0.33
N CYS A 73 1.20 6.71 0.58
CA CYS A 73 0.88 8.11 0.90
C CYS A 73 2.12 8.93 1.30
N TYR A 74 2.96 8.41 2.18
CA TYR A 74 4.21 9.06 2.58
C TYR A 74 5.16 9.23 1.37
N ILE A 75 5.27 8.22 0.51
CA ILE A 75 6.07 8.30 -0.72
C ILE A 75 5.54 9.42 -1.62
N LEU A 76 4.23 9.52 -1.85
CA LEU A 76 3.62 10.59 -2.66
C LEU A 76 3.92 11.98 -2.08
N LEU A 77 3.81 12.15 -0.75
CA LEU A 77 4.14 13.41 -0.07
C LEU A 77 5.62 13.79 -0.27
N GLU A 78 6.52 12.81 -0.14
CA GLU A 78 7.95 13.02 -0.38
C GLU A 78 8.26 13.36 -1.85
N LEU A 79 7.55 12.76 -2.80
CA LEU A 79 7.65 13.10 -4.21
C LEU A 79 7.20 14.54 -4.46
N ALA A 80 6.02 14.93 -3.97
CA ALA A 80 5.52 16.30 -4.08
C ALA A 80 6.51 17.31 -3.49
N ARG A 81 7.13 16.98 -2.35
CA ARG A 81 8.15 17.81 -1.71
C ARG A 81 9.43 17.95 -2.56
N ARG A 82 9.90 16.86 -3.19
CA ARG A 82 11.18 16.81 -3.94
C ARG A 82 11.05 17.23 -5.42
N LEU A 83 9.83 17.35 -5.93
CA LEU A 83 9.52 17.65 -7.33
C LEU A 83 8.83 19.00 -7.56
N LYS A 84 8.87 19.91 -6.58
CA LYS A 84 8.26 21.26 -6.67
C LYS A 84 8.59 22.05 -7.95
N ASN A 85 9.76 21.82 -8.54
CA ASN A 85 10.21 22.50 -9.76
C ASN A 85 10.25 21.56 -10.99
N SER A 86 9.37 20.56 -11.03
CA SER A 86 9.25 19.68 -12.20
C SER A 86 8.77 20.47 -13.42
N LYS A 87 9.24 20.07 -14.60
CA LYS A 87 8.73 20.59 -15.88
C LYS A 87 7.48 19.85 -16.35
N ALA A 88 7.23 18.66 -15.81
CA ALA A 88 6.03 17.89 -16.08
C ALA A 88 4.91 18.32 -15.13
N SER A 89 3.68 18.30 -15.63
CA SER A 89 2.48 18.30 -14.78
C SER A 89 2.40 16.96 -14.07
N ILE A 90 2.27 16.97 -12.75
CA ILE A 90 2.21 15.77 -11.92
C ILE A 90 1.05 15.92 -10.95
N ASP A 91 0.07 15.04 -11.07
CA ASP A 91 -1.07 14.94 -10.16
C ASP A 91 -0.78 13.89 -9.08
N PHE A 92 -0.81 14.32 -7.83
CA PHE A 92 -0.68 13.43 -6.67
C PHE A 92 -2.07 13.12 -6.14
N VAL A 93 -2.51 11.87 -6.29
CA VAL A 93 -3.85 11.44 -5.92
C VAL A 93 -3.76 10.52 -4.70
N PHE A 94 -4.49 10.88 -3.64
CA PHE A 94 -4.65 10.06 -2.45
C PHE A 94 -6.05 9.45 -2.50
N THR A 95 -6.13 8.22 -2.99
CA THR A 95 -7.41 7.53 -3.20
C THR A 95 -7.99 7.03 -1.88
N VAL A 96 -9.29 6.75 -1.91
CA VAL A 96 -10.01 6.13 -0.80
C VAL A 96 -10.72 4.88 -1.30
N GLN A 97 -10.98 3.94 -0.40
CA GLN A 97 -11.71 2.71 -0.70
C GLN A 97 -11.06 1.85 -1.79
N GLU A 98 -9.72 1.77 -1.80
CA GLU A 98 -8.95 0.79 -2.59
C GLU A 98 -9.38 -0.62 -2.18
N GLU A 99 -9.24 -0.91 -0.88
CA GLU A 99 -9.41 -2.22 -0.22
C GLU A 99 -10.78 -2.89 -0.38
N ILE A 100 -11.79 -2.13 -0.82
CA ILE A 100 -13.16 -2.61 -0.99
C ILE A 100 -13.65 -2.52 -2.45
N GLY A 101 -12.83 -2.00 -3.37
CA GLY A 101 -13.19 -1.99 -4.78
C GLY A 101 -12.57 -0.90 -5.65
N LEU A 102 -11.44 -0.30 -5.29
CA LEU A 102 -10.72 0.68 -6.12
C LEU A 102 -11.56 1.93 -6.45
N TYR A 103 -12.44 2.35 -5.55
CA TYR A 103 -13.45 3.37 -5.89
C TYR A 103 -12.86 4.77 -6.07
N GLY A 104 -11.81 5.11 -5.31
CA GLY A 104 -11.11 6.38 -5.44
C GLY A 104 -10.42 6.54 -6.80
N SER A 105 -9.72 5.50 -7.28
CA SER A 105 -9.08 5.53 -8.59
C SER A 105 -10.08 5.56 -9.74
N LYS A 106 -11.17 4.78 -9.64
CA LYS A 106 -12.26 4.76 -10.63
C LYS A 106 -12.88 6.13 -10.89
N THR A 107 -12.93 7.00 -9.90
CA THR A 107 -13.57 8.31 -10.02
C THR A 107 -12.55 9.38 -10.41
N SER A 108 -11.41 9.44 -9.73
CA SER A 108 -10.36 10.44 -9.98
C SER A 108 -9.80 10.40 -11.40
N ILE A 109 -9.66 9.21 -12.00
CA ILE A 109 -9.02 9.09 -13.31
C ILE A 109 -9.83 9.73 -14.45
N TYR A 110 -11.15 9.88 -14.29
CA TYR A 110 -12.01 10.52 -15.28
C TYR A 110 -11.89 12.04 -15.30
N GLU A 111 -11.34 12.64 -14.25
CA GLU A 111 -11.10 14.08 -14.14
C GLU A 111 -9.67 14.45 -14.59
N ILE A 112 -8.68 13.62 -14.29
CA ILE A 112 -7.26 13.93 -14.49
C ILE A 112 -6.80 13.66 -15.94
N GLU A 113 -7.20 12.54 -16.53
CA GLU A 113 -6.81 12.11 -17.89
C GLU A 113 -5.28 12.17 -18.18
N PRO A 114 -4.43 11.44 -17.43
CA PRO A 114 -2.98 11.50 -17.58
C PRO A 114 -2.44 10.72 -18.81
N ASP A 115 -1.26 11.12 -19.30
CA ASP A 115 -0.55 10.39 -20.37
C ASP A 115 -0.13 8.97 -19.98
N TRP A 116 0.18 8.76 -18.70
CA TRP A 116 0.50 7.50 -18.05
C TRP A 116 0.36 7.66 -16.54
N ALA A 117 0.24 6.55 -15.82
CA ALA A 117 0.02 6.56 -14.38
C ALA A 117 0.94 5.60 -13.61
N LEU A 118 1.12 5.89 -12.33
CA LEU A 118 1.70 4.97 -11.35
C LEU A 118 0.73 4.78 -10.20
N ALA A 119 0.40 3.55 -9.88
CA ALA A 119 -0.04 3.25 -8.52
C ALA A 119 1.21 3.08 -7.65
N VAL A 120 1.24 3.83 -6.55
CA VAL A 120 2.23 3.64 -5.50
C VAL A 120 1.51 2.91 -4.38
N ASP A 121 1.94 1.69 -4.11
CA ASP A 121 1.24 0.78 -3.21
C ASP A 121 2.27 -0.09 -2.46
N VAL A 122 1.84 -0.96 -1.55
CA VAL A 122 2.69 -1.96 -0.91
C VAL A 122 2.47 -3.34 -1.52
N THR A 123 3.36 -4.28 -1.21
CA THR A 123 3.22 -5.68 -1.62
C THR A 123 3.59 -6.60 -0.48
N SER A 124 2.98 -7.77 -0.41
CA SER A 124 3.26 -8.72 0.67
C SER A 124 4.68 -9.26 0.54
N ALA A 125 5.48 -9.08 1.59
CA ALA A 125 6.79 -9.73 1.68
C ALA A 125 6.62 -11.25 1.83
N ASP A 126 7.40 -12.04 1.08
CA ASP A 126 7.38 -13.51 1.11
C ASP A 126 8.55 -14.10 1.92
N ASP A 127 9.33 -13.25 2.60
CA ASP A 127 10.53 -13.57 3.37
C ASP A 127 10.28 -14.03 4.83
N SER A 128 9.01 -14.11 5.21
CA SER A 128 8.57 -14.56 6.53
C SER A 128 7.88 -15.94 6.49
N GLU A 129 7.52 -16.42 5.29
CA GLU A 129 6.92 -17.74 5.11
C GLU A 129 8.01 -18.81 4.86
N ARG A 130 7.69 -20.09 5.12
CA ARG A 130 8.65 -21.21 5.16
C ARG A 130 9.36 -21.54 3.83
N HIS A 131 9.16 -20.74 2.78
CA HIS A 131 9.66 -20.95 1.42
C HIS A 131 10.80 -19.97 1.06
N TYR A 132 11.82 -19.89 1.92
CA TYR A 132 13.00 -19.02 1.71
C TYR A 132 13.68 -19.17 0.34
N HIS A 133 13.53 -20.33 -0.31
CA HIS A 133 14.17 -20.67 -1.56
C HIS A 133 13.47 -20.10 -2.82
N GLU A 134 12.29 -19.49 -2.68
CA GLU A 134 11.48 -18.93 -3.78
C GLU A 134 11.15 -17.44 -3.56
N THR A 135 11.72 -16.83 -2.53
CA THR A 135 11.45 -15.47 -2.06
C THR A 135 11.76 -14.40 -3.13
N THR A 136 10.74 -13.67 -3.58
CA THR A 136 10.86 -12.60 -4.59
C THR A 136 10.82 -11.19 -4.00
N LYS A 137 10.26 -11.03 -2.80
CA LYS A 137 9.95 -9.75 -2.14
C LYS A 137 10.37 -9.77 -0.68
N GLN A 138 11.47 -9.09 -0.39
CA GLN A 138 12.09 -9.09 0.94
C GLN A 138 12.20 -7.68 1.49
N LEU A 139 12.09 -7.58 2.82
CA LEU A 139 12.42 -6.34 3.52
C LEU A 139 13.92 -6.02 3.40
N GLY A 140 14.24 -4.77 3.12
CA GLY A 140 15.60 -4.23 3.05
C GLY A 140 16.30 -4.43 1.70
N ASN A 141 15.61 -4.99 0.70
CA ASN A 141 16.16 -5.28 -0.63
C ASN A 141 15.72 -4.27 -1.71
N GLY A 142 15.15 -3.14 -1.30
CA GLY A 142 14.73 -2.05 -2.17
C GLY A 142 13.27 -2.13 -2.64
N PRO A 143 12.79 -1.11 -3.36
CA PRO A 143 11.44 -1.05 -3.90
C PRO A 143 11.10 -2.25 -4.79
N CYS A 144 9.82 -2.60 -4.79
CA CYS A 144 9.25 -3.62 -5.64
C CYS A 144 8.65 -2.96 -6.89
N ILE A 145 9.11 -3.37 -8.07
CA ILE A 145 8.47 -3.03 -9.35
C ILE A 145 7.56 -4.21 -9.69
N THR A 146 6.25 -4.01 -9.59
CA THR A 146 5.28 -5.07 -9.89
C THR A 146 5.14 -5.22 -11.39
N VAL A 147 5.46 -6.40 -11.89
CA VAL A 147 5.34 -6.77 -13.31
C VAL A 147 3.92 -7.31 -13.59
N LYS A 148 3.34 -8.02 -12.62
CA LYS A 148 2.01 -8.62 -12.70
C LYS A 148 1.43 -8.77 -11.29
N ASP A 149 0.13 -8.55 -11.17
CA ASP A 149 -0.69 -9.01 -10.05
C ASP A 149 -1.78 -10.01 -10.52
N SER A 150 -2.79 -10.31 -9.71
CA SER A 150 -3.84 -11.27 -10.08
C SER A 150 -4.78 -10.81 -11.21
N LYS A 151 -4.80 -9.50 -11.53
CA LYS A 151 -5.77 -8.89 -12.44
C LYS A 151 -5.18 -7.99 -13.51
N MET A 152 -3.91 -7.59 -13.41
CA MET A 152 -3.24 -6.75 -14.40
C MET A 152 -1.77 -7.12 -14.61
N ILE A 153 -1.28 -6.73 -15.78
CA ILE A 153 0.14 -6.74 -16.15
C ILE A 153 0.58 -5.28 -16.26
N SER A 154 1.70 -4.94 -15.63
CA SER A 154 2.26 -3.59 -15.64
C SER A 154 2.76 -3.20 -17.02
N ASN A 155 2.74 -1.91 -17.31
CA ASN A 155 3.19 -1.40 -18.59
C ASN A 155 4.72 -1.54 -18.76
N VAL A 156 5.13 -2.34 -19.74
CA VAL A 156 6.54 -2.71 -20.00
C VAL A 156 7.42 -1.48 -20.28
N CYS A 157 6.90 -0.43 -20.88
CA CYS A 157 7.65 0.80 -21.16
C CYS A 157 8.03 1.52 -19.87
N ILE A 158 7.10 1.66 -18.94
CA ILE A 158 7.34 2.30 -17.63
C ILE A 158 8.25 1.42 -16.77
N ASP A 159 7.99 0.11 -16.71
CA ASP A 159 8.82 -0.87 -16.00
C ASP A 159 10.27 -0.85 -16.46
N SER A 160 10.50 -0.78 -17.77
CA SER A 160 11.85 -0.73 -18.35
C SER A 160 12.56 0.55 -17.94
N TRP A 161 11.86 1.68 -17.96
CA TRP A 161 12.38 2.97 -17.51
C TRP A 161 12.78 2.95 -16.04
N LEU A 162 11.94 2.39 -15.18
CA LEU A 162 12.23 2.20 -13.76
C LEU A 162 13.49 1.35 -13.56
N LYS A 163 13.60 0.20 -14.24
CA LYS A 163 14.77 -0.69 -14.16
C LYS A 163 16.05 0.00 -14.63
N GLU A 164 15.99 0.78 -15.70
CA GLU A 164 17.14 1.55 -16.20
C GLU A 164 17.58 2.63 -15.20
N ILE A 165 16.64 3.37 -14.63
CA ILE A 165 16.92 4.39 -13.61
C ILE A 165 17.53 3.75 -12.37
N ALA A 166 16.97 2.64 -11.90
CA ALA A 166 17.48 1.91 -10.74
C ALA A 166 18.93 1.46 -10.98
N LYS A 167 19.22 0.85 -12.13
CA LYS A 167 20.59 0.47 -12.54
C LYS A 167 21.54 1.66 -12.59
N LYS A 168 21.16 2.74 -13.27
CA LYS A 168 21.98 3.95 -13.44
C LYS A 168 22.30 4.62 -12.10
N LYS A 169 21.34 4.64 -11.18
CA LYS A 169 21.47 5.26 -9.85
C LYS A 169 21.97 4.30 -8.77
N LYS A 170 22.22 3.04 -9.11
CA LYS A 170 22.59 1.97 -8.16
C LYS A 170 21.59 1.84 -7.00
N ILE A 171 20.31 1.96 -7.32
CA ILE A 171 19.21 1.73 -6.39
C ILE A 171 18.88 0.23 -6.45
N PRO A 172 18.96 -0.52 -5.34
CA PRO A 172 18.50 -1.90 -5.32
C PRO A 172 17.00 -1.93 -5.59
N PHE A 173 16.52 -2.93 -6.31
CA PHE A 173 15.10 -3.11 -6.58
C PHE A 173 14.79 -4.59 -6.74
N GLN A 174 13.52 -4.92 -6.56
CA GLN A 174 12.98 -6.27 -6.67
C GLN A 174 11.89 -6.28 -7.75
N LEU A 175 11.66 -7.45 -8.35
CA LEU A 175 10.51 -7.63 -9.25
C LEU A 175 9.42 -8.34 -8.48
N ASP A 176 8.22 -7.77 -8.51
CA ASP A 176 7.05 -8.38 -7.91
C ASP A 176 6.19 -9.03 -8.99
N ILE A 177 5.98 -10.34 -8.84
CA ILE A 177 4.97 -11.11 -9.54
C ILE A 177 4.07 -11.68 -8.46
N SER A 178 2.84 -11.20 -8.42
CA SER A 178 1.84 -11.63 -7.44
C SER A 178 0.70 -12.37 -8.13
N GLU A 179 0.24 -13.45 -7.50
CA GLU A 179 -0.91 -14.25 -7.96
C GLU A 179 -2.21 -13.88 -7.23
N THR A 180 -2.11 -13.01 -6.23
CA THR A 180 -3.23 -12.51 -5.42
C THR A 180 -3.20 -10.99 -5.34
N GLY A 181 -4.31 -10.39 -4.94
CA GLY A 181 -4.43 -8.95 -4.79
C GLY A 181 -4.42 -8.20 -6.12
N THR A 182 -4.78 -6.93 -6.05
CA THR A 182 -4.55 -5.95 -7.12
C THR A 182 -4.46 -4.58 -6.47
N THR A 183 -4.23 -3.55 -7.27
CA THR A 183 -4.13 -2.16 -6.79
C THR A 183 -5.03 -1.26 -7.62
N ASP A 184 -5.05 0.03 -7.28
CA ASP A 184 -5.69 1.07 -8.08
C ASP A 184 -5.25 1.09 -9.55
N ALA A 185 -4.05 0.58 -9.87
CA ALA A 185 -3.57 0.52 -11.26
C ALA A 185 -4.47 -0.31 -12.18
N LEU A 186 -5.21 -1.29 -11.66
CA LEU A 186 -6.17 -2.05 -12.47
C LEU A 186 -7.24 -1.12 -13.04
N SER A 187 -7.87 -0.32 -12.19
CA SER A 187 -8.97 0.55 -12.62
C SER A 187 -8.47 1.68 -13.52
N ILE A 188 -7.27 2.20 -13.23
CA ILE A 188 -6.61 3.25 -14.01
C ILE A 188 -6.26 2.73 -15.40
N SER A 189 -5.64 1.55 -15.51
CA SER A 189 -5.19 1.00 -16.78
C SER A 189 -6.31 0.74 -17.77
N MET A 190 -7.53 0.44 -17.29
CA MET A 190 -8.71 0.20 -18.13
C MET A 190 -9.49 1.48 -18.48
N ALA A 191 -9.17 2.62 -17.87
CA ALA A 191 -9.91 3.86 -18.09
C ALA A 191 -9.61 4.47 -19.47
N LYS A 192 -10.58 5.22 -20.02
CA LYS A 192 -10.41 6.11 -21.19
C LYS A 192 -9.76 5.48 -22.43
N GLY A 193 -10.02 4.19 -22.67
CA GLY A 193 -9.45 3.46 -23.82
C GLY A 193 -8.06 2.86 -23.59
N GLY A 194 -7.57 2.94 -22.35
CA GLY A 194 -6.29 2.40 -21.91
C GLY A 194 -5.34 3.50 -21.49
N ILE A 195 -4.91 3.49 -20.22
CA ILE A 195 -3.87 4.38 -19.73
C ILE A 195 -2.63 3.52 -19.41
N PRO A 196 -1.46 3.79 -20.01
CA PRO A 196 -0.23 3.09 -19.66
C PRO A 196 0.02 3.24 -18.16
N THR A 197 -0.03 2.14 -17.41
CA THR A 197 0.01 2.17 -15.94
C THR A 197 1.00 1.16 -15.42
N ALA A 198 1.78 1.57 -14.42
CA ALA A 198 2.66 0.67 -13.69
C ALA A 198 2.44 0.78 -12.18
N VAL A 199 3.02 -0.17 -11.44
CA VAL A 199 2.92 -0.22 -9.98
C VAL A 199 4.32 -0.30 -9.39
N VAL A 200 4.60 0.55 -8.41
CA VAL A 200 5.86 0.56 -7.68
C VAL A 200 5.60 0.74 -6.20
N GLY A 201 6.24 -0.09 -5.39
CA GLY A 201 5.96 -0.15 -3.98
C GLY A 201 7.13 -0.55 -3.12
N VAL A 202 6.82 -0.94 -1.90
CA VAL A 202 7.76 -1.62 -1.00
C VAL A 202 7.12 -2.87 -0.43
N ALA A 203 7.97 -3.84 -0.08
CA ALA A 203 7.51 -5.03 0.62
C ALA A 203 7.10 -4.67 2.06
N VAL A 204 5.97 -5.23 2.50
CA VAL A 204 5.47 -5.14 3.87
C VAL A 204 5.16 -6.56 4.36
N ARG A 205 5.68 -6.94 5.53
CA ARG A 205 5.28 -8.20 6.20
C ARG A 205 3.98 -8.00 6.96
N ASN A 206 3.25 -9.08 7.16
CA ASN A 206 1.96 -9.10 7.87
C ASN A 206 0.95 -8.12 7.24
N LEU A 207 0.94 -8.07 5.91
CA LEU A 207 0.00 -7.24 5.13
C LEU A 207 -1.46 -7.62 5.48
N HIS A 208 -2.35 -6.64 5.50
CA HIS A 208 -3.76 -6.77 5.89
C HIS A 208 -4.01 -7.32 7.32
N THR A 209 -2.99 -7.31 8.19
CA THR A 209 -3.17 -7.55 9.63
C THR A 209 -3.25 -6.23 10.41
N GLY A 210 -3.43 -6.29 11.72
CA GLY A 210 -3.42 -5.08 12.57
C GLY A 210 -2.10 -4.30 12.52
N PHE A 211 -0.98 -4.98 12.26
CA PHE A 211 0.36 -4.38 12.22
C PHE A 211 1.19 -4.92 11.08
N GLY A 212 1.56 -4.04 10.16
CA GLY A 212 2.56 -4.33 9.14
C GLY A 212 3.98 -4.07 9.65
N ILE A 213 4.97 -4.65 8.97
CA ILE A 213 6.38 -4.34 9.16
C ILE A 213 6.98 -3.89 7.83
N ALA A 214 7.65 -2.74 7.82
CA ALA A 214 8.30 -2.17 6.64
C ALA A 214 9.75 -1.76 6.91
N ASN A 215 10.54 -1.60 5.84
CA ASN A 215 11.91 -1.12 5.92
C ASN A 215 12.03 0.33 5.42
N LEU A 216 12.56 1.23 6.26
CA LEU A 216 12.72 2.65 5.95
C LEU A 216 13.68 2.90 4.78
N LYS A 217 14.68 2.04 4.57
CA LYS A 217 15.59 2.16 3.42
C LYS A 217 14.88 1.84 2.11
N ASP A 218 13.97 0.88 2.11
CA ASP A 218 13.18 0.53 0.92
C ASP A 218 12.27 1.69 0.55
N ILE A 219 11.61 2.31 1.54
CA ILE A 219 10.77 3.50 1.35
C ILE A 219 11.59 4.65 0.74
N GLU A 220 12.74 4.99 1.32
CA GLU A 220 13.60 6.05 0.77
C GLU A 220 14.15 5.70 -0.63
N ASN A 221 14.48 4.44 -0.90
CA ASN A 221 14.90 3.99 -2.22
C ASN A 221 13.76 4.06 -3.24
N CYS A 222 12.53 3.76 -2.84
CA CYS A 222 11.32 3.95 -3.64
C CYS A 222 11.15 5.41 -4.03
N VAL A 223 11.22 6.33 -3.05
CA VAL A 223 11.19 7.79 -3.32
C VAL A 223 12.29 8.19 -4.30
N LYS A 224 13.55 7.76 -4.10
CA LYS A 224 14.66 8.09 -5.01
C LYS A 224 14.46 7.57 -6.44
N LEU A 225 13.90 6.38 -6.58
CA LEU A 225 13.58 5.75 -7.85
C LEU A 225 12.52 6.57 -8.58
N LEU A 226 11.40 6.85 -7.90
CA LEU A 226 10.28 7.59 -8.46
C LEU A 226 10.61 9.07 -8.75
N VAL A 227 11.43 9.75 -7.92
CA VAL A 227 12.01 11.06 -8.27
C VAL A 227 12.85 10.97 -9.54
N GLY A 228 13.58 9.86 -9.75
CA GLY A 228 14.33 9.63 -10.97
C GLY A 228 13.44 9.50 -12.20
N LEU A 229 12.36 8.75 -12.08
CA LEU A 229 11.39 8.56 -13.14
C LEU A 229 10.70 9.88 -13.48
N LEU A 230 10.16 10.59 -12.50
CA LEU A 230 9.38 11.81 -12.72
C LEU A 230 10.23 12.99 -13.20
N ARG A 231 11.55 13.00 -12.94
CA ARG A 231 12.47 13.99 -13.54
C ARG A 231 12.91 13.66 -14.96
N ASN A 232 12.79 12.40 -15.37
CA ASN A 232 13.14 11.94 -16.71
C ASN A 232 12.09 10.92 -17.20
N PRO A 233 10.83 11.35 -17.38
CA PRO A 233 9.74 10.44 -17.66
C PRO A 233 9.86 9.88 -19.09
N PRO A 234 9.28 8.71 -19.37
CA PRO A 234 9.16 8.23 -20.74
C PRO A 234 8.33 9.22 -21.56
N LYS A 235 8.75 9.51 -22.80
CA LYS A 235 8.06 10.50 -23.65
C LYS A 235 6.70 10.00 -24.16
N LYS A 236 6.57 8.69 -24.36
CA LYS A 236 5.35 8.03 -24.79
C LYS A 236 5.44 6.56 -24.42
N CYS A 237 4.49 6.08 -23.64
CA CYS A 237 4.25 4.66 -23.49
C CYS A 237 2.94 4.33 -24.21
N ILE A 238 2.88 3.13 -24.78
CA ILE A 238 1.66 2.61 -25.41
C ILE A 238 1.03 1.61 -24.45
N VAL A 239 -0.30 1.52 -24.49
CA VAL A 239 -1.10 0.54 -23.76
C VAL A 239 -0.74 -0.86 -24.24
#